data_AF-U4VC59-F1
#
_entry.id   AF-U4VC59-F1
#
_cell.length_a   1.000
_cell.length_b   1.000
_cell.length_c   1.000
_cell.angle_alpha   90.00
_cell.angle_beta   90.00
_cell.angle_gamma   90.00
#
_symmetry.space_group_name_H-M   'P 1'
#
loop_
_entity.id
_entity.type
_entity.pdbx_description
1 polymer ?
#
loop_
_entity_poly.entity_id
_entity_poly.type
_entity_poly.pdbx_seq_one_letter_code
_entity_poly.pdbx_strand_id
1 'polypeptide(L)'
;MYIEKDALVGRCEPVSARVVRAAHLARQCVDQHQPDQVRAQAEAALTLLLDDPSPKVRMAMADVLSTSVHSPLHIVTALVADQPEVAGYILARSTLLNDADLIDRVAYGAPTMQVLIAARPHVSFAVSAAIAELGSNDAVD
;
A
#
# COMPACT_ATOMS: atom_id res chain seq x y z
N MET A 1 -16.57 8.43 -26.85
CA MET A 1 -15.26 9.10 -26.80
C MET A 1 -15.30 10.12 -25.66
N TYR A 2 -15.09 9.66 -24.42
CA TYR A 2 -15.14 10.48 -23.19
C TYR A 2 -14.08 10.04 -22.16
N ILE A 3 -12.92 9.55 -22.61
CA ILE A 3 -11.89 9.00 -21.70
C ILE A 3 -10.62 9.88 -21.64
N GLU A 4 -10.45 10.86 -22.52
CA GLU A 4 -9.17 11.59 -22.61
C GLU A 4 -9.07 12.88 -21.81
N LYS A 5 -10.16 13.38 -21.20
CA LYS A 5 -10.11 14.68 -20.50
C LYS A 5 -9.65 14.58 -19.04
N ASP A 6 -9.75 13.41 -18.41
CA ASP A 6 -9.38 13.24 -16.99
C ASP A 6 -7.90 12.86 -16.78
N ALA A 7 -7.28 12.18 -17.76
CA ALA A 7 -5.89 11.74 -17.65
C ALA A 7 -4.87 12.90 -17.67
N LEU A 8 -5.23 14.03 -18.28
CA LEU A 8 -4.35 15.20 -18.40
C LEU A 8 -4.56 16.24 -17.27
N VAL A 9 -5.68 16.19 -16.55
CA VAL A 9 -5.99 17.12 -15.44
C VAL A 9 -5.27 16.73 -14.14
N GLY A 10 -4.78 15.49 -14.04
CA GLY A 10 -4.10 14.99 -12.83
C GLY A 10 -2.80 15.71 -12.45
N ARG A 11 -2.12 16.40 -13.39
CA ARG A 11 -0.85 17.09 -13.08
C ARG A 11 -1.02 18.54 -12.64
N CYS A 12 -2.15 19.19 -12.96
CA CYS A 12 -2.40 20.59 -12.62
C CYS A 12 -3.22 20.78 -11.34
N GLU A 13 -3.80 19.70 -10.80
CA GLU A 13 -4.55 19.77 -9.56
C GLU A 13 -3.62 19.75 -8.33
N PRO A 14 -3.97 20.48 -7.25
CA PRO A 14 -3.14 20.52 -6.05
C PRO A 14 -3.07 19.14 -5.39
N VAL A 15 -1.94 18.87 -4.72
CA VAL A 15 -1.69 17.58 -4.04
C VAL A 15 -2.86 17.20 -3.11
N SER A 16 -3.45 18.16 -2.40
CA SER A 16 -4.58 17.91 -1.51
C SER A 16 -5.81 17.34 -2.24
N ALA A 17 -6.11 17.83 -3.45
CA ALA A 17 -7.21 17.28 -4.25
C ALA A 17 -6.91 15.84 -4.71
N ARG A 18 -5.66 15.57 -5.07
CA ARG A 18 -5.21 14.22 -5.48
C ARG A 18 -5.28 13.22 -4.34
N VAL A 19 -4.87 13.63 -3.14
CA VAL A 19 -4.99 12.84 -1.91
C VAL A 19 -6.45 12.43 -1.68
N VAL A 20 -7.38 13.39 -1.77
CA VAL A 20 -8.81 13.12 -1.60
C VAL A 20 -9.34 12.17 -2.67
N ARG A 21 -8.96 12.38 -3.94
CA ARG A 21 -9.35 11.50 -5.05
C ARG A 21 -8.79 10.10 -4.87
N ALA A 22 -7.52 9.95 -4.53
CA ALA A 22 -6.85 8.67 -4.35
C ALA A 22 -7.53 7.84 -3.27
N ALA A 23 -7.83 8.45 -2.11
CA ALA A 23 -8.56 7.78 -1.04
C ALA A 23 -9.98 7.37 -1.46
N HIS A 24 -10.67 8.20 -2.25
CA HIS A 24 -12.00 7.89 -2.76
C HIS A 24 -11.97 6.70 -3.75
N LEU A 25 -11.06 6.74 -4.72
CA LEU A 25 -10.86 5.65 -5.68
C LEU A 25 -10.48 4.35 -4.96
N ALA A 26 -9.60 4.40 -3.96
CA ALA A 26 -9.22 3.25 -3.17
C ALA A 26 -10.43 2.61 -2.46
N ARG A 27 -11.33 3.43 -1.88
CA ARG A 27 -12.57 2.94 -1.26
C ARG A 27 -13.51 2.30 -2.29
N GLN A 28 -13.68 2.94 -3.44
CA GLN A 28 -14.52 2.38 -4.52
C GLN A 28 -13.97 1.06 -5.04
N CYS A 29 -12.65 0.94 -5.16
CA CYS A 29 -11.97 -0.26 -5.66
C CYS A 29 -12.25 -1.48 -4.77
N VAL A 30 -12.27 -1.30 -3.44
CA VAL A 30 -12.40 -2.41 -2.49
C VAL A 30 -13.83 -2.70 -2.04
N ASP A 31 -14.77 -1.77 -2.27
CA ASP A 31 -16.16 -1.90 -1.86
C ASP A 31 -16.91 -2.93 -2.71
N GLN A 32 -17.23 -4.08 -2.12
CA GLN A 32 -17.91 -5.19 -2.81
C GLN A 32 -19.36 -4.87 -3.22
N HIS A 33 -19.93 -3.76 -2.77
CA HIS A 33 -21.25 -3.31 -3.22
C HIS A 33 -21.19 -2.48 -4.50
N GLN A 34 -20.01 -2.05 -4.95
CA GLN A 34 -19.84 -1.36 -6.23
C GLN A 34 -19.94 -2.35 -7.40
N PRO A 35 -20.52 -1.93 -8.53
CA PRO A 35 -20.49 -2.73 -9.75
C PRO A 35 -19.06 -3.07 -10.17
N ASP A 36 -18.83 -4.26 -10.70
CA ASP A 36 -17.50 -4.73 -11.14
C ASP A 36 -16.80 -3.75 -12.07
N GLN A 37 -17.54 -3.15 -12.99
CA GLN A 37 -17.02 -2.14 -13.90
C GLN A 37 -16.49 -0.89 -13.16
N VAL A 38 -17.16 -0.45 -12.10
CA VAL A 38 -16.73 0.71 -11.29
C VAL A 38 -15.47 0.36 -10.51
N ARG A 39 -15.41 -0.85 -9.93
CA ARG A 39 -14.21 -1.33 -9.22
C ARG A 39 -13.01 -1.42 -10.15
N ALA A 40 -13.20 -2.00 -11.34
CA ALA A 40 -12.15 -2.12 -12.36
C ALA A 40 -11.66 -0.75 -12.85
N GLN A 41 -12.56 0.23 -13.02
CA GLN A 41 -12.18 1.60 -13.36
C GLN A 41 -11.38 2.28 -12.25
N ALA A 42 -11.78 2.08 -10.98
CA ALA A 42 -11.07 2.60 -9.83
C ALA A 42 -9.67 1.97 -9.71
N GLU A 43 -9.55 0.65 -9.91
CA GLU A 43 -8.27 -0.07 -9.95
C GLU A 43 -7.34 0.46 -11.05
N ALA A 44 -7.86 0.67 -12.26
CA ALA A 44 -7.09 1.24 -13.36
C ALA A 44 -6.59 2.66 -13.04
N ALA A 45 -7.44 3.50 -12.43
CA ALA A 45 -7.05 4.85 -12.02
C ALA A 45 -6.01 4.83 -10.89
N LEU A 46 -6.15 3.94 -9.90
CA LEU A 46 -5.17 3.75 -8.82
C LEU A 46 -3.82 3.25 -9.36
N THR A 47 -3.83 2.39 -10.38
CA THR A 47 -2.61 1.92 -11.02
C THR A 47 -1.81 3.09 -11.62
N LEU A 48 -2.48 4.10 -12.18
CA LEU A 48 -1.81 5.32 -12.65
C LEU A 48 -1.30 6.21 -11.49
N LEU A 49 -1.97 6.19 -10.35
CA LEU A 49 -1.58 6.98 -9.17
C LEU A 49 -0.39 6.38 -8.39
N LEU A 50 0.00 5.14 -8.68
CA LEU A 50 1.26 4.57 -8.19
C LEU A 50 2.48 5.43 -8.60
N ASP A 51 2.39 6.10 -9.75
CA ASP A 51 3.43 7.00 -10.25
C ASP A 51 3.24 8.47 -9.80
N ASP A 52 2.32 8.77 -8.86
CA ASP A 52 2.16 10.14 -8.37
C ASP A 52 3.45 10.60 -7.67
N PRO A 53 4.02 11.77 -8.02
CA PRO A 53 5.28 12.24 -7.44
C PRO A 53 5.15 12.56 -5.94
N SER A 54 3.95 12.80 -5.43
CA SER A 54 3.74 13.10 -4.02
C SER A 54 3.50 11.81 -3.22
N PRO A 55 4.35 11.50 -2.22
CA PRO A 55 4.11 10.34 -1.36
C PRO A 55 2.78 10.46 -0.60
N LYS A 56 2.29 11.67 -0.34
CA LYS A 56 0.98 11.87 0.32
C LYS A 56 -0.18 11.23 -0.44
N VAL A 57 -0.12 11.24 -1.78
CA VAL A 57 -1.16 10.63 -2.62
C VAL A 57 -1.09 9.11 -2.51
N ARG A 58 0.13 8.55 -2.59
CA ARG A 58 0.35 7.09 -2.47
C ARG A 58 0.06 6.58 -1.05
N MET A 59 0.35 7.38 -0.02
CA MET A 59 -0.07 7.12 1.36
C MET A 59 -1.60 7.06 1.50
N ALA A 60 -2.34 7.93 0.80
CA ALA A 60 -3.80 7.92 0.83
C ALA A 60 -4.39 6.64 0.19
N MET A 61 -3.71 6.09 -0.82
CA MET A 61 -4.04 4.78 -1.38
C MET A 61 -3.73 3.67 -0.37
N ALA A 62 -2.50 3.64 0.15
CA ALA A 62 -2.04 2.63 1.09
C ALA A 62 -2.88 2.61 2.37
N ASP A 63 -3.36 3.78 2.81
CA ASP A 63 -4.17 3.87 4.01
C ASP A 63 -5.43 3.01 3.89
N VAL A 64 -6.17 3.20 2.80
CA VAL A 64 -7.40 2.46 2.54
C VAL A 64 -7.11 1.00 2.20
N LEU A 65 -6.17 0.74 1.28
CA LEU A 65 -5.95 -0.61 0.76
C LEU A 65 -5.35 -1.58 1.78
N SER A 66 -4.52 -1.09 2.70
CA SER A 66 -3.87 -1.96 3.68
C SER A 66 -4.82 -2.71 4.63
N THR A 67 -6.08 -2.33 4.74
CA THR A 67 -7.04 -2.95 5.67
C THR A 67 -8.08 -3.83 4.97
N SER A 68 -8.02 -3.92 3.64
CA SER A 68 -8.97 -4.68 2.85
C SER A 68 -8.36 -5.96 2.27
N VAL A 69 -9.06 -7.08 2.45
CA VAL A 69 -8.74 -8.36 1.79
C VAL A 69 -9.09 -8.35 0.29
N HIS A 70 -9.80 -7.33 -0.18
CA HIS A 70 -10.20 -7.19 -1.58
C HIS A 70 -9.29 -6.21 -2.35
N SER A 71 -8.20 -5.76 -1.73
CA SER A 71 -7.25 -4.88 -2.41
C SER A 71 -6.55 -5.59 -3.57
N PRO A 72 -6.39 -4.93 -4.73
CA PRO A 72 -5.68 -5.50 -5.87
C PRO A 72 -4.21 -5.79 -5.50
N LEU A 73 -3.80 -7.05 -5.64
CA LEU A 73 -2.49 -7.51 -5.18
C LEU A 73 -1.33 -6.75 -5.83
N HIS A 74 -1.42 -6.41 -7.13
CA HIS A 74 -0.35 -5.68 -7.81
C HIS A 74 -0.13 -4.27 -7.24
N ILE A 75 -1.19 -3.60 -6.80
CA ILE A 75 -1.10 -2.28 -6.16
C ILE A 75 -0.51 -2.43 -4.76
N VAL A 76 -0.94 -3.44 -4.00
CA VAL A 76 -0.39 -3.75 -2.67
C VAL A 76 1.11 -4.03 -2.77
N THR A 77 1.54 -4.87 -3.70
CA THR A 77 2.96 -5.18 -3.94
C THR A 77 3.76 -3.93 -4.31
N ALA A 78 3.22 -3.07 -5.17
CA ALA A 78 3.88 -1.81 -5.54
C ALA A 78 4.05 -0.87 -4.32
N LEU A 79 3.01 -0.73 -3.49
CA LEU A 79 3.05 0.12 -2.29
C LEU A 79 3.99 -0.42 -1.21
N VAL A 80 4.15 -1.74 -1.11
CA VAL A 80 5.14 -2.39 -0.21
C VAL A 80 6.57 -2.10 -0.64
N ALA A 81 6.81 -1.94 -1.94
CA ALA A 81 8.12 -1.61 -2.50
C ALA A 81 8.46 -0.12 -2.45
N ASP A 82 7.56 0.71 -1.96
CA ASP A 82 7.69 2.17 -1.88
C ASP A 82 8.58 2.60 -0.70
N GLN A 83 8.75 3.93 -0.55
CA GLN A 83 9.43 4.54 0.58
C GLN A 83 8.75 4.20 1.94
N PRO A 84 9.49 4.27 3.06
CA PRO A 84 9.01 3.83 4.38
C PRO A 84 7.65 4.38 4.81
N GLU A 85 7.37 5.65 4.52
CA GLU A 85 6.11 6.32 4.91
C GLU A 85 4.87 5.76 4.20
N VAL A 86 5.04 5.17 3.01
CA VAL A 86 3.96 4.54 2.24
C VAL A 86 3.88 3.05 2.59
N ALA A 87 5.00 2.34 2.48
CA ALA A 87 5.07 0.90 2.70
C ALA A 87 4.67 0.52 4.13
N GLY A 88 4.95 1.38 5.12
CA GLY A 88 4.60 1.15 6.52
C GLY A 88 3.11 0.86 6.75
N TYR A 89 2.21 1.51 6.00
CA TYR A 89 0.77 1.22 6.10
C TYR A 89 0.45 -0.23 5.71
N ILE A 90 1.05 -0.71 4.62
CA ILE A 90 0.79 -2.06 4.11
C ILE A 90 1.46 -3.10 5.02
N LEU A 91 2.73 -2.89 5.37
CA LEU A 91 3.51 -3.80 6.21
C LEU A 91 2.89 -3.99 7.60
N ALA A 92 2.35 -2.92 8.20
CA ALA A 92 1.75 -3.00 9.52
C ALA A 92 0.36 -3.65 9.54
N ARG A 93 -0.43 -3.52 8.45
CA ARG A 93 -1.89 -3.79 8.52
C ARG A 93 -2.41 -4.82 7.53
N SER A 94 -1.74 -5.00 6.38
CA SER A 94 -2.28 -5.88 5.33
C SER A 94 -2.14 -7.34 5.68
N THR A 95 -3.23 -8.08 5.49
CA THR A 95 -3.28 -9.55 5.58
C THR A 95 -2.98 -10.24 4.26
N LEU A 96 -2.73 -9.48 3.19
CA LEU A 96 -2.43 -9.99 1.85
C LEU A 96 -0.94 -10.34 1.67
N LEU A 97 -0.08 -9.94 2.61
CA LEU A 97 1.34 -10.27 2.58
C LEU A 97 1.57 -11.67 3.13
N ASN A 98 2.33 -12.47 2.38
CA ASN A 98 2.79 -13.76 2.85
C ASN A 98 4.10 -13.63 3.64
N ASP A 99 4.55 -14.73 4.26
CA ASP A 99 5.79 -14.76 5.03
C ASP A 99 7.01 -14.35 4.19
N ALA A 100 7.11 -14.77 2.92
CA ALA A 100 8.23 -14.40 2.06
C ALA A 100 8.25 -12.89 1.78
N ASP A 101 7.09 -12.27 1.54
CA ASP A 101 6.99 -10.81 1.36
C ASP A 101 7.48 -10.06 2.61
N LEU A 102 7.13 -10.54 3.80
CA LEU A 102 7.55 -9.93 5.06
C LEU A 102 9.04 -10.16 5.34
N ILE A 103 9.54 -11.38 5.10
CA ILE A 103 10.95 -11.74 5.30
C ILE A 103 11.86 -10.92 4.38
N ASP A 104 11.50 -10.76 3.10
CA ASP A 104 12.25 -9.90 2.18
C ASP A 104 12.35 -8.45 2.71
N ARG A 105 11.28 -7.97 3.35
CA ARG A 105 11.24 -6.61 3.92
C ARG A 105 12.02 -6.51 5.22
N VAL A 106 12.11 -7.59 5.99
CA VAL A 106 13.02 -7.66 7.13
C VAL A 106 14.48 -7.62 6.66
N ALA A 107 14.83 -8.38 5.62
CA ALA A 107 16.20 -8.51 5.13
C ALA A 107 16.73 -7.23 4.45
N TYR A 108 15.88 -6.51 3.70
CA TYR A 108 16.33 -5.40 2.84
C TYR A 108 15.67 -4.05 3.18
N GLY A 109 14.70 -4.02 4.09
CA GLY A 109 13.99 -2.80 4.46
C GLY A 109 14.74 -1.92 5.45
N ALA A 110 14.19 -0.73 5.69
CA ALA A 110 14.68 0.17 6.73
C ALA A 110 14.38 -0.41 8.14
N PRO A 111 15.20 -0.12 9.18
CA PRO A 111 14.93 -0.55 10.56
C PRO A 111 13.51 -0.23 11.04
N THR A 112 12.97 0.93 10.67
CA THR A 112 11.60 1.33 10.99
C THR A 112 10.53 0.40 10.40
N MET A 113 10.79 -0.22 9.24
CA MET A 113 9.89 -1.22 8.66
C MET A 113 9.92 -2.52 9.45
N GLN A 114 11.09 -2.96 9.94
CA GLN A 114 11.22 -4.17 10.75
C GLN A 114 10.41 -4.07 12.04
N VAL A 115 10.47 -2.91 12.71
CA VAL A 115 9.65 -2.61 13.90
C VAL A 115 8.15 -2.72 13.59
N LEU A 116 7.71 -2.23 12.42
CA LEU A 116 6.30 -2.34 12.01
C LEU A 116 5.88 -3.78 11.74
N ILE A 117 6.77 -4.60 11.17
CA ILE A 117 6.51 -6.03 10.93
C ILE A 117 6.46 -6.79 12.27
N ALA A 118 7.38 -6.50 13.19
CA ALA A 118 7.40 -7.06 14.54
C ALA A 118 6.15 -6.71 15.34
N ALA A 119 5.62 -5.49 15.17
CA ALA A 119 4.44 -4.99 15.88
C ALA A 119 3.09 -5.53 15.34
N ARG A 120 3.09 -6.39 14.31
CA ARG A 120 1.85 -6.97 13.77
C ARG A 120 1.16 -7.86 14.83
N PRO A 121 -0.19 -7.91 14.87
CA PRO A 121 -0.91 -8.78 15.81
C PRO A 121 -0.58 -10.27 15.67
N HIS A 122 -0.20 -10.68 14.46
CA HIS A 122 0.21 -12.04 14.13
C HIS A 122 1.50 -11.99 13.32
N VAL A 123 2.55 -12.59 13.88
CA VAL A 123 3.85 -12.81 13.24
C VAL A 123 4.10 -14.32 13.27
N SER A 124 4.37 -14.91 12.11
CA SER A 124 4.63 -16.34 12.00
C SER A 124 6.00 -16.69 12.58
N PHE A 125 6.22 -17.96 12.91
CA PHE A 125 7.53 -18.43 13.36
C PHE A 125 8.65 -18.10 12.37
N ALA A 126 8.38 -18.23 11.06
CA ALA A 126 9.36 -17.95 10.01
C ALA A 126 9.74 -16.45 9.99
N VAL A 127 8.76 -15.55 10.09
CA VAL A 127 9.02 -14.11 10.14
C VAL A 127 9.71 -13.72 11.44
N SER A 128 9.30 -14.28 12.59
CA SER A 128 9.98 -14.04 13.87
C SER A 128 11.44 -14.48 13.85
N ALA A 129 11.74 -15.63 13.25
CA ALA A 129 13.12 -16.10 13.09
C ALA A 129 13.94 -15.13 12.22
N ALA A 130 13.37 -14.66 11.11
CA ALA A 130 14.04 -13.67 10.26
C ALA A 130 14.29 -12.34 10.98
N ILE A 131 13.35 -11.86 11.82
CA ILE A 131 13.54 -10.65 12.63
C ILE A 131 14.66 -10.87 13.65
N ALA A 132 14.72 -12.02 14.31
CA ALA A 132 15.78 -12.32 15.27
C ALA A 132 17.17 -12.45 14.63
N GLU A 133 17.25 -12.90 13.38
CA GLU A 133 18.52 -13.10 12.67
C GLU A 133 19.02 -11.83 11.96
N LEU A 134 18.10 -11.04 11.38
CA LEU A 134 18.42 -9.95 10.46
C LEU A 134 17.94 -8.57 10.96
N GLY A 135 17.11 -8.55 12.00
CA GLY A 135 16.54 -7.33 12.54
C GLY A 135 17.58 -6.45 13.23
N SER A 136 17.36 -5.14 13.17
CA SER A 136 18.03 -4.18 14.04
C SER A 136 17.59 -4.37 15.50
N ASN A 137 18.42 -3.92 16.45
CA ASN A 137 18.11 -4.00 17.89
C ASN A 137 16.71 -3.45 18.22
N ASP A 138 16.31 -2.33 17.60
CA ASP A 138 15.00 -1.71 17.81
C ASP A 138 13.80 -2.63 17.46
N ALA A 139 14.00 -3.64 16.61
CA ALA A 139 12.95 -4.57 16.18
C ALA A 139 12.89 -5.85 17.03
N VAL A 140 13.89 -6.10 17.88
CA VAL A 140 14.00 -7.31 18.72
C VAL A 140 13.85 -7.04 20.22
N ASP A 141 13.93 -5.77 20.63
CA ASP A 141 13.71 -5.31 22.02
C ASP A 141 12.22 -5.33 22.42
#